data_AF-A0A0H3NTC4-F1
#
_entry.id   AF-A0A0H3NTC4-F1
#
_cell.length_a   1.000
_cell.length_b   1.000
_cell.length_c   1.000
_cell.angle_alpha   90.00
_cell.angle_beta   90.00
_cell.angle_gamma   90.00
#
_symmetry.space_group_name_H-M   'P 1'
#
loop_
_entity.id
_entity.type
_entity.pdbx_description
1 polymer ?
#
loop_
_entity_poly.entity_id
_entity_poly.type
_entity_poly.pdbx_seq_one_letter_code
_entity_poly.pdbx_strand_id
1 'polypeptide(L)'
;MIYTRAMRSQLAVVMAAVFNFFGVLLGGLSVAYAIVHMLPTDLLLNMGSAHGLAMVFSMLLAAIIWNLGTWYFGLPASSSHTLIGAIIGIGLTNAMMTGTSVVDALNIPKVINIFGSLIISPIVGLVFAGGLIFLLRRYWSGTKKRARIHLTPAEREKKDGKKKPPFWTRIALILSAIGVAFSHGANDGQKGIGLVMLVLIGVAPAGFVVNMNASSYEITRTRDAINNVETYFEQRPDLLKAVTGVDQLIPSPEPGATEPTEFHCHPANTINALNRAKGMLANVESYDKLSVEQRSQLRRIMLCISDTTDKVVKLPGVSSDDQRLLKKLKTDMLSTIEYAPVWIIMAVALALGIGTMIGWRRVATTIGEKIGKKGMTYAQGMSAQMTAAVSIGLASYTGMPVSTTHVLSSSVAGTMVVDGGGLQRKTVTSILMAWVFTLPAAIILSGVLYWLSLKII
;
A
#
# COMPACT_ATOMS: atom_id res chain seq x y z
N MET A 1 -11.14 -22.33 -3.45
CA MET A 1 -11.06 -22.79 -4.85
C MET A 1 -10.41 -24.16 -5.01
N ILE A 2 -9.09 -24.27 -4.80
CA ILE A 2 -8.34 -25.53 -5.00
C ILE A 2 -8.78 -26.58 -3.97
N TYR A 3 -8.69 -26.24 -2.67
CA TYR A 3 -9.05 -27.14 -1.57
C TYR A 3 -10.54 -27.45 -1.49
N THR A 4 -11.38 -26.54 -1.97
CA THR A 4 -12.81 -26.77 -2.15
C THR A 4 -13.13 -27.62 -3.40
N ARG A 5 -12.13 -28.10 -4.16
CA ARG A 5 -12.31 -28.88 -5.41
C ARG A 5 -13.26 -28.21 -6.42
N ALA A 6 -13.34 -26.88 -6.41
CA ALA A 6 -14.20 -26.11 -7.31
C ALA A 6 -13.59 -26.03 -8.72
N MET A 7 -12.25 -26.01 -8.80
CA MET A 7 -11.50 -25.94 -10.05
C MET A 7 -10.18 -26.71 -9.88
N ARG A 8 -9.61 -27.22 -10.99
CA ARG A 8 -8.27 -27.83 -10.99
C ARG A 8 -7.23 -26.78 -10.62
N SER A 9 -6.17 -27.19 -9.92
CA SER A 9 -5.13 -26.29 -9.42
C SER A 9 -4.48 -25.46 -10.53
N GLN A 10 -4.11 -26.07 -11.65
CA GLN A 10 -3.50 -25.37 -12.80
C GLN A 10 -4.38 -24.23 -13.33
N LEU A 11 -5.67 -24.50 -13.57
CA LEU A 11 -6.61 -23.49 -14.06
C LEU A 11 -6.85 -22.39 -13.02
N ALA A 12 -6.99 -22.76 -11.75
CA ALA A 12 -7.20 -21.79 -10.68
C ALA A 12 -6.04 -20.81 -10.53
N VAL A 13 -4.82 -21.30 -10.74
CA VAL A 13 -3.58 -20.51 -10.64
C VAL A 13 -3.41 -19.58 -11.84
N VAL A 14 -3.65 -20.06 -13.06
CA VAL A 14 -3.63 -19.22 -14.27
C VAL A 14 -4.69 -18.12 -14.17
N MET A 15 -5.91 -18.47 -13.73
CA MET A 15 -6.97 -17.50 -13.54
C MET A 15 -6.59 -16.45 -12.48
N ALA A 16 -6.02 -16.88 -11.34
CA ALA A 16 -5.54 -15.95 -10.33
C ALA A 16 -4.44 -15.02 -10.86
N ALA A 17 -3.53 -15.52 -11.69
CA ALA A 17 -2.49 -14.71 -12.33
C ALA A 17 -3.06 -13.64 -13.28
N VAL A 18 -4.06 -14.00 -14.11
CA VAL A 18 -4.74 -13.07 -15.01
C VAL A 18 -5.48 -11.98 -14.24
N PHE A 19 -6.21 -12.33 -13.17
CA PHE A 19 -6.92 -11.31 -12.38
C PHE A 19 -5.99 -10.50 -11.48
N ASN A 20 -4.88 -11.06 -11.00
CA ASN A 20 -3.82 -10.27 -10.37
C ASN A 20 -3.29 -9.22 -11.36
N PHE A 21 -3.00 -9.61 -12.60
CA PHE A 21 -2.54 -8.70 -13.66
C PHE A 21 -3.54 -7.57 -13.92
N PHE A 22 -4.83 -7.88 -14.10
CA PHE A 22 -5.86 -6.84 -14.26
C PHE A 22 -6.05 -6.00 -12.99
N GLY A 23 -5.89 -6.59 -11.81
CA GLY A 23 -5.88 -5.88 -10.55
C GLY A 23 -4.82 -4.78 -10.50
N VAL A 24 -3.60 -5.08 -10.97
CA VAL A 24 -2.53 -4.07 -11.06
C VAL A 24 -2.92 -2.95 -12.03
N LEU A 25 -3.42 -3.29 -13.22
CA LEU A 25 -3.76 -2.30 -14.25
C LEU A 25 -4.91 -1.37 -13.85
N LEU A 26 -5.92 -1.91 -13.17
CA LEU A 26 -7.16 -1.18 -12.84
C LEU A 26 -7.19 -0.68 -11.39
N GLY A 27 -6.17 -0.99 -10.58
CA GLY A 27 -6.13 -0.69 -9.15
C GLY A 27 -5.83 0.76 -8.77
N GLY A 28 -5.52 1.62 -9.74
CA GLY A 28 -5.06 3.00 -9.50
C GLY A 28 -3.66 3.07 -8.89
N LEU A 29 -3.15 4.26 -8.57
CA LEU A 29 -1.77 4.45 -8.05
C LEU A 29 -1.71 4.89 -6.58
N SER A 30 -2.85 4.99 -5.90
CA SER A 30 -2.93 5.57 -4.54
C SER A 30 -2.11 4.79 -3.51
N VAL A 31 -2.13 3.46 -3.57
CA VAL A 31 -1.32 2.61 -2.66
C VAL A 31 0.18 2.75 -2.96
N ALA A 32 0.56 2.85 -4.24
CA ALA A 32 1.96 3.05 -4.64
C ALA A 32 2.50 4.37 -4.07
N TYR A 33 1.73 5.44 -4.21
CA TYR A 33 2.13 6.76 -3.71
C TYR A 33 2.05 6.90 -2.19
N ALA A 34 1.16 6.16 -1.52
CA ALA A 34 1.21 6.06 -0.06
C ALA A 34 2.55 5.48 0.45
N ILE A 35 3.12 4.50 -0.27
CA ILE A 35 4.45 3.95 0.03
C ILE A 35 5.55 4.97 -0.28
N VAL A 36 5.51 5.60 -1.46
CA VAL A 36 6.52 6.62 -1.84
C VAL A 36 6.54 7.78 -0.84
N HIS A 37 5.36 8.20 -0.36
CA HIS A 37 5.21 9.28 0.61
C HIS A 37 5.56 8.93 2.05
N MET A 38 5.83 7.66 2.33
CA MET A 38 6.28 7.21 3.64
C MET A 38 7.80 7.31 3.80
N LEU A 39 8.53 7.49 2.70
CA LEU A 39 9.98 7.44 2.72
C LEU A 39 10.60 8.68 3.37
N PRO A 40 11.78 8.54 3.98
CA PRO A 40 12.55 9.67 4.48
C PRO A 40 12.77 10.72 3.39
N THR A 41 12.58 11.99 3.73
CA THR A 41 12.85 13.09 2.81
C THR A 41 14.32 13.13 2.41
N ASP A 42 15.23 12.75 3.31
CA ASP A 42 16.67 12.66 3.04
C ASP A 42 17.01 11.64 1.96
N LEU A 43 16.26 10.53 1.94
CA LEU A 43 16.36 9.56 0.87
C LEU A 43 16.04 10.25 -0.44
N LEU A 44 14.94 11.00 -0.54
CA LEU A 44 14.51 11.71 -1.76
C LEU A 44 15.44 12.87 -2.17
N LEU A 45 16.17 13.46 -1.22
CA LEU A 45 17.02 14.62 -1.46
C LEU A 45 18.46 14.26 -1.86
N ASN A 46 19.00 13.14 -1.37
CA ASN A 46 20.39 12.74 -1.58
C ASN A 46 20.56 11.52 -2.51
N MET A 47 19.60 11.24 -3.39
CA MET A 47 19.58 10.02 -4.24
C MET A 47 20.70 9.93 -5.28
N GLY A 48 21.28 11.07 -5.67
CA GLY A 48 22.45 11.10 -6.56
C GLY A 48 23.78 10.78 -5.87
N SER A 49 23.78 10.61 -4.54
CA SER A 49 24.97 10.24 -3.77
C SER A 49 25.08 8.72 -3.60
N ALA A 50 26.31 8.24 -3.41
CA ALA A 50 26.56 6.83 -3.10
C ALA A 50 25.78 6.37 -1.83
N HIS A 51 25.58 7.27 -0.86
CA HIS A 51 24.77 7.03 0.33
C HIS A 51 23.28 6.81 0.00
N GLY A 52 22.72 7.58 -0.92
CA GLY A 52 21.33 7.43 -1.38
C GLY A 52 21.08 6.09 -2.06
N LEU A 53 21.98 5.67 -2.95
CA LEU A 53 21.92 4.36 -3.60
C LEU A 53 22.04 3.22 -2.57
N ALA A 54 22.98 3.33 -1.62
CA ALA A 54 23.16 2.34 -0.56
C ALA A 54 21.89 2.16 0.29
N MET A 55 21.17 3.24 0.63
CA MET A 55 19.89 3.15 1.33
C MET A 55 18.85 2.36 0.53
N VAL A 56 18.65 2.71 -0.74
CA VAL A 56 17.65 2.08 -1.61
C VAL A 56 17.96 0.59 -1.78
N PHE A 57 19.20 0.23 -2.12
CA PHE A 57 19.57 -1.18 -2.33
C PHE A 57 19.43 -2.01 -1.06
N SER A 58 19.84 -1.50 0.09
CA SER A 58 19.73 -2.21 1.37
C SER A 58 18.29 -2.45 1.80
N MET A 59 17.41 -1.47 1.58
CA MET A 59 15.98 -1.62 1.82
C MET A 59 15.35 -2.69 0.90
N LEU A 60 15.66 -2.65 -0.40
CA LEU A 60 15.16 -3.63 -1.37
C LEU A 60 15.65 -5.05 -1.07
N LEU A 61 16.94 -5.18 -0.80
CA LEU A 61 17.57 -6.47 -0.54
C LEU A 61 17.00 -7.09 0.74
N ALA A 62 16.83 -6.30 1.81
CA ALA A 62 16.17 -6.77 3.03
C ALA A 62 14.74 -7.26 2.75
N ALA A 63 13.96 -6.50 1.98
CA ALA A 63 12.60 -6.87 1.63
C ALA A 63 12.53 -8.16 0.80
N ILE A 64 13.46 -8.35 -0.14
CA ILE A 64 13.55 -9.56 -0.96
C ILE A 64 13.96 -10.76 -0.12
N ILE A 65 15.03 -10.65 0.67
CA ILE A 65 15.57 -11.74 1.50
C ILE A 65 14.49 -12.26 2.44
N TRP A 66 13.80 -11.37 3.15
CA TRP A 66 12.79 -11.77 4.13
C TRP A 66 11.53 -12.36 3.47
N ASN A 67 11.04 -11.77 2.39
CA ASN A 67 9.85 -12.29 1.69
C ASN A 67 10.14 -13.65 1.01
N LEU A 68 11.32 -13.83 0.41
CA LEU A 68 11.72 -15.13 -0.15
C LEU A 68 11.98 -16.17 0.94
N GLY A 69 12.61 -15.79 2.06
CA GLY A 69 12.85 -16.68 3.19
C GLY A 69 11.54 -17.20 3.79
N THR A 70 10.61 -16.30 4.11
CA THR A 70 9.29 -16.69 4.64
C THR A 70 8.48 -17.53 3.65
N TRP A 71 8.52 -17.19 2.36
CA TRP A 71 7.92 -18.01 1.30
C TRP A 71 8.55 -19.41 1.21
N TYR A 72 9.88 -19.51 1.31
CA TYR A 72 10.60 -20.78 1.30
C TYR A 72 10.16 -21.68 2.46
N PHE A 73 10.00 -21.14 3.66
CA PHE A 73 9.46 -21.88 4.80
C PHE A 73 7.93 -22.10 4.76
N GLY A 74 7.24 -21.57 3.74
CA GLY A 74 5.78 -21.68 3.62
C GLY A 74 5.03 -20.95 4.73
N LEU A 75 5.67 -19.96 5.35
CA LEU A 75 5.08 -19.11 6.38
C LEU A 75 4.37 -17.94 5.70
N PRO A 76 3.06 -17.77 5.90
CA PRO A 76 2.31 -16.66 5.31
C PRO A 76 2.70 -15.35 6.01
N ALA A 77 3.69 -14.65 5.45
CA ALA A 77 4.17 -13.36 5.91
C ALA A 77 3.56 -12.20 5.09
N SER A 78 3.73 -10.98 5.60
CA SER A 78 3.20 -9.77 5.00
C SER A 78 4.29 -8.95 4.32
N SER A 79 4.22 -8.84 3.00
CA SER A 79 5.13 -7.98 2.24
C SER A 79 5.04 -6.51 2.67
N SER A 80 3.87 -6.04 3.13
CA SER A 80 3.70 -4.68 3.66
C SER A 80 4.52 -4.45 4.93
N HIS A 81 4.46 -5.39 5.89
CA HIS A 81 5.24 -5.28 7.14
C HIS A 81 6.74 -5.33 6.84
N THR A 82 7.15 -6.18 5.92
CA THR A 82 8.54 -6.26 5.48
C THR A 82 9.00 -4.94 4.87
N LEU A 83 8.23 -4.36 3.95
CA LEU A 83 8.59 -3.11 3.28
C LEU A 83 8.62 -1.92 4.24
N ILE A 84 7.57 -1.77 5.07
CA ILE A 84 7.49 -0.72 6.09
C ILE A 84 8.63 -0.85 7.09
N GLY A 85 8.91 -2.06 7.56
CA GLY A 85 10.04 -2.33 8.44
C GLY A 85 11.38 -1.99 7.79
N ALA A 86 11.55 -2.31 6.51
CA ALA A 86 12.76 -1.97 5.78
C ALA A 86 12.95 -0.45 5.64
N ILE A 87 11.87 0.29 5.39
CA ILE A 87 11.88 1.77 5.34
C ILE A 87 12.27 2.37 6.70
N ILE A 88 11.67 1.85 7.78
CA ILE A 88 11.97 2.29 9.15
C ILE A 88 13.43 1.99 9.50
N GLY A 89 13.94 0.82 9.14
CA GLY A 89 15.31 0.41 9.43
C GLY A 89 16.35 1.29 8.75
N ILE A 90 16.19 1.60 7.45
CA ILE A 90 17.12 2.54 6.78
C ILE A 90 17.02 3.95 7.35
N GLY A 91 15.81 4.42 7.67
CA GLY A 91 15.61 5.77 8.22
C GLY A 91 16.20 5.91 9.62
N LEU A 92 16.06 4.89 10.47
CA LEU A 92 16.65 4.86 11.81
C LEU A 92 18.19 4.82 11.74
N THR A 93 18.76 3.95 10.91
CA THR A 93 20.22 3.88 10.74
C THR A 93 20.76 5.20 10.17
N ASN A 94 20.07 5.83 9.20
CA ASN A 94 20.47 7.13 8.67
C ASN A 94 20.45 8.22 9.76
N ALA A 95 19.39 8.28 10.56
CA ALA A 95 19.28 9.22 11.68
C ALA A 95 20.40 9.03 12.71
N MET A 96 20.71 7.78 13.06
CA MET A 96 21.81 7.46 13.99
C MET A 96 23.18 7.89 13.46
N MET A 97 23.39 7.86 12.14
CA MET A 97 24.69 8.20 11.54
C MET A 97 24.86 9.68 11.25
N THR A 98 23.78 10.36 10.84
CA THR A 98 23.80 11.79 10.52
C THR A 98 23.50 12.68 11.72
N GLY A 99 23.07 12.09 12.84
CA GLY A 99 22.69 12.82 14.05
C GLY A 99 21.37 13.59 13.92
N THR A 100 20.60 13.36 12.85
CA THR A 100 19.29 13.98 12.65
C THR A 100 18.24 13.38 13.59
N SER A 101 17.20 14.17 13.87
CA SER A 101 16.12 13.70 14.73
C SER A 101 15.38 12.52 14.06
N VAL A 102 15.13 11.45 14.81
CA VAL A 102 14.40 10.26 14.31
C VAL A 102 12.97 10.63 13.86
N VAL A 103 12.42 11.71 14.42
CA VAL A 103 11.08 12.21 14.13
C VAL A 103 11.01 12.96 12.80
N ASP A 104 12.09 13.64 12.39
CA ASP A 104 12.16 14.29 11.09
C ASP A 104 12.57 13.30 9.99
N ALA A 105 13.46 12.35 10.33
CA ALA A 105 13.92 11.30 9.41
C ALA A 105 12.81 10.30 9.04
N LEU A 106 11.86 10.04 9.95
CA LEU A 106 10.72 9.16 9.73
C LEU A 106 9.45 9.97 9.88
N ASN A 107 8.57 10.02 8.87
CA ASN A 107 7.28 10.70 8.98
C ASN A 107 6.34 9.94 9.95
N ILE A 108 6.61 10.03 11.26
CA ILE A 108 6.04 9.22 12.33
C ILE A 108 4.49 9.22 12.28
N PRO A 109 3.80 10.36 12.09
CA PRO A 109 2.35 10.35 11.97
C PRO A 109 1.83 9.46 10.83
N LYS A 110 2.52 9.48 9.67
CA LYS A 110 2.18 8.61 8.52
C LYS A 110 2.50 7.14 8.82
N VAL A 111 3.65 6.87 9.43
CA VAL A 111 4.05 5.52 9.83
C VAL A 111 3.03 4.91 10.79
N ILE A 112 2.59 5.65 11.81
CA ILE A 112 1.59 5.21 12.78
C ILE A 112 0.25 4.93 12.10
N ASN A 113 -0.23 5.82 11.22
CA ASN A 113 -1.49 5.61 10.50
C ASN A 113 -1.46 4.34 9.63
N ILE A 114 -0.37 4.15 8.88
CA ILE A 114 -0.18 2.96 8.06
C ILE A 114 -0.10 1.72 8.96
N PHE A 115 0.70 1.74 10.03
CA PHE A 115 0.82 0.62 10.96
C PHE A 115 -0.51 0.27 11.64
N GLY A 116 -1.34 1.27 11.97
CA GLY A 116 -2.69 1.08 12.46
C GLY A 116 -3.55 0.28 11.47
N SER A 117 -3.49 0.61 10.17
CA SER A 117 -4.18 -0.16 9.12
C SER A 117 -3.70 -1.62 9.02
N LEU A 118 -2.39 -1.87 9.27
CA LEU A 118 -1.80 -3.21 9.26
C LEU A 118 -2.31 -4.09 10.41
N ILE A 119 -2.57 -3.50 11.58
CA ILE A 119 -3.14 -4.19 12.75
C ILE A 119 -4.66 -4.39 12.60
N ILE A 120 -5.37 -3.36 12.15
CA ILE A 120 -6.83 -3.37 12.02
C ILE A 120 -7.29 -4.37 10.95
N SER A 121 -6.54 -4.48 9.85
CA SER A 121 -6.95 -5.32 8.71
C SER A 121 -7.18 -6.81 9.02
N PRO A 122 -6.35 -7.53 9.81
CA PRO A 122 -6.70 -8.89 10.25
C PRO A 122 -7.89 -8.98 11.19
N ILE A 123 -8.12 -7.97 12.04
CA ILE A 123 -9.30 -7.96 12.94
C ILE A 123 -10.57 -7.87 12.09
N VAL A 124 -10.58 -6.96 11.10
CA VAL A 124 -11.65 -6.83 10.12
C VAL A 124 -11.87 -8.17 9.40
N GLY A 125 -10.82 -8.81 8.90
CA GLY A 125 -10.93 -10.12 8.25
C GLY A 125 -11.60 -11.18 9.14
N LEU A 126 -11.14 -11.32 10.37
CA LEU A 126 -11.68 -12.30 11.33
C LEU A 126 -13.16 -12.02 11.66
N VAL A 127 -13.49 -10.78 12.02
CA VAL A 127 -14.83 -10.39 12.49
C VAL A 127 -15.85 -10.47 11.36
N PHE A 128 -15.54 -9.92 10.17
CA PHE A 128 -16.49 -9.91 9.06
C PHE A 128 -16.70 -11.32 8.50
N ALA A 129 -15.64 -12.12 8.34
CA ALA A 129 -15.79 -13.48 7.82
C ALA A 129 -16.50 -14.40 8.82
N GLY A 130 -16.18 -14.27 10.11
CA GLY A 130 -16.89 -14.95 11.19
C GLY A 130 -18.36 -14.54 11.29
N GLY A 131 -18.64 -13.24 11.26
CA GLY A 131 -19.98 -12.67 11.26
C GLY A 131 -20.82 -13.16 10.07
N LEU A 132 -20.22 -13.22 8.88
CA LEU A 132 -20.89 -13.77 7.71
C LEU A 132 -21.28 -15.25 7.90
N ILE A 133 -20.39 -16.08 8.43
CA ILE A 133 -20.72 -17.49 8.76
C ILE A 133 -21.81 -17.57 9.84
N PHE A 134 -21.75 -16.72 10.86
CA PHE A 134 -22.78 -16.65 11.90
C PHE A 134 -24.15 -16.32 11.32
N LEU A 135 -24.23 -15.31 10.45
CA LEU A 135 -25.46 -14.93 9.75
C LEU A 135 -25.95 -16.06 8.85
N LEU A 136 -25.09 -16.68 8.04
CA LEU A 136 -25.46 -17.80 7.18
C LEU A 136 -26.02 -18.98 7.99
N ARG A 137 -25.45 -19.27 9.16
CA ARG A 137 -25.97 -20.28 10.09
C ARG A 137 -27.32 -19.90 10.67
N ARG A 138 -27.50 -18.64 11.05
CA ARG A 138 -28.74 -18.13 11.67
C ARG A 138 -29.90 -18.10 10.67
N TYR A 139 -29.65 -17.64 9.45
CA TYR A 139 -30.66 -17.48 8.39
C TYR A 139 -31.02 -18.80 7.68
N TRP A 140 -30.06 -19.71 7.49
CA TRP A 140 -30.34 -21.03 6.89
C TRP A 140 -30.55 -22.15 7.91
N SER A 141 -30.74 -21.82 9.19
CA SER A 141 -31.13 -22.78 10.21
C SER A 141 -32.42 -23.49 9.81
N GLY A 142 -32.40 -24.82 9.74
CA GLY A 142 -33.59 -25.65 9.43
C GLY A 142 -33.78 -26.05 7.96
N THR A 143 -32.98 -25.56 7.00
CA THR A 143 -33.13 -25.93 5.58
C THR A 143 -32.12 -26.97 5.10
N LYS A 144 -32.50 -27.80 4.10
CA LYS A 144 -31.60 -28.73 3.37
C LYS A 144 -30.39 -28.02 2.71
N LYS A 145 -30.41 -26.68 2.61
CA LYS A 145 -29.30 -25.84 2.13
C LYS A 145 -28.14 -25.77 3.14
N ARG A 146 -28.41 -25.74 4.45
CA ARG A 146 -27.37 -25.74 5.50
C ARG A 146 -26.42 -26.94 5.37
N ALA A 147 -27.00 -28.13 5.20
CA ALA A 147 -26.22 -29.36 5.02
C ALA A 147 -25.29 -29.25 3.81
N ARG A 148 -25.77 -28.74 2.66
CA ARG A 148 -24.99 -28.73 1.42
C ARG A 148 -23.81 -27.74 1.38
N ILE A 149 -23.84 -26.67 2.18
CA ILE A 149 -22.86 -25.57 2.11
C ILE A 149 -21.82 -25.67 3.25
N HIS A 150 -22.21 -26.22 4.41
CA HIS A 150 -21.32 -26.49 5.55
C HIS A 150 -20.71 -27.89 5.56
N LEU A 151 -20.94 -28.71 4.54
CA LEU A 151 -20.20 -29.96 4.35
C LEU A 151 -18.80 -29.67 3.80
N THR A 152 -17.82 -30.39 4.30
CA THR A 152 -16.50 -30.43 3.67
C THR A 152 -16.55 -31.21 2.36
N PRO A 153 -15.64 -30.97 1.40
CA PRO A 153 -15.57 -31.74 0.15
C PRO A 153 -15.45 -33.26 0.38
N ALA A 154 -14.76 -33.68 1.44
CA ALA A 154 -14.58 -35.09 1.78
C ALA A 154 -15.86 -35.73 2.35
N GLU A 155 -16.59 -35.02 3.22
CA GLU A 155 -17.88 -35.49 3.74
C GLU A 155 -18.94 -35.57 2.64
N ARG A 156 -18.92 -34.62 1.69
CA ARG A 156 -19.82 -34.64 0.52
C ARG A 156 -19.51 -35.80 -0.42
N GLU A 157 -18.24 -36.10 -0.66
CA GLU A 157 -17.87 -37.27 -1.46
C GLU A 157 -18.36 -38.57 -0.81
N LYS A 158 -18.25 -38.70 0.52
CA LYS A 158 -18.77 -39.85 1.26
C LYS A 158 -20.30 -39.93 1.28
N LYS A 159 -21.00 -38.79 1.39
CA LYS A 159 -22.46 -38.75 1.58
C LYS A 159 -23.26 -38.71 0.28
N ASP A 160 -22.80 -37.92 -0.70
CA ASP A 160 -23.51 -37.67 -1.95
C ASP A 160 -22.84 -38.35 -3.16
N GLY A 161 -21.67 -39.00 -2.98
CA GLY A 161 -20.88 -39.59 -4.07
C GLY A 161 -20.28 -38.56 -5.04
N LYS A 162 -20.45 -37.26 -4.78
CA LYS A 162 -20.12 -36.18 -5.72
C LYS A 162 -18.86 -35.42 -5.28
N LYS A 163 -17.81 -35.50 -6.10
CA LYS A 163 -16.51 -34.82 -5.86
C LYS A 163 -16.53 -33.29 -6.03
N LYS A 164 -17.56 -32.72 -6.68
CA LYS A 164 -17.63 -31.30 -7.06
C LYS A 164 -18.75 -30.55 -6.29
N PRO A 165 -18.55 -29.25 -5.98
CA PRO A 165 -19.59 -28.42 -5.38
C PRO A 165 -20.83 -28.26 -6.29
N PRO A 166 -22.00 -27.89 -5.73
CA PRO A 166 -23.18 -27.52 -6.50
C PRO A 166 -22.85 -26.37 -7.45
N PHE A 167 -23.54 -26.29 -8.59
CA PHE A 167 -23.28 -25.30 -9.64
C PHE A 167 -23.20 -23.86 -9.12
N TRP A 168 -24.21 -23.39 -8.38
CA TRP A 168 -24.24 -22.03 -7.83
C TRP A 168 -23.15 -21.76 -6.79
N THR A 169 -22.88 -22.72 -5.89
CA THR A 169 -21.78 -22.60 -4.91
C THR A 169 -20.42 -22.59 -5.60
N ARG A 170 -20.28 -23.37 -6.69
CA ARG A 170 -19.08 -23.40 -7.51
C ARG A 170 -18.84 -22.05 -8.19
N ILE A 171 -19.88 -21.47 -8.82
CA ILE A 171 -19.79 -20.14 -9.43
C ILE A 171 -19.42 -19.10 -8.38
N ALA A 172 -20.10 -19.07 -7.24
CA ALA A 172 -19.83 -18.12 -6.19
C ALA A 172 -18.39 -18.24 -5.65
N LEU A 173 -17.86 -19.46 -5.46
CA LEU A 173 -16.46 -19.70 -5.07
C LEU A 173 -15.45 -19.26 -6.13
N ILE A 174 -15.81 -19.37 -7.41
CA ILE A 174 -14.97 -18.91 -8.52
C ILE A 174 -14.95 -17.39 -8.56
N LEU A 175 -16.12 -16.75 -8.53
CA LEU A 175 -16.26 -15.28 -8.53
C LEU A 175 -15.61 -14.64 -7.30
N SER A 176 -15.80 -15.21 -6.10
CA SER A 176 -15.15 -14.70 -4.89
C SER A 176 -13.63 -14.81 -4.97
N ALA A 177 -13.10 -15.89 -5.56
CA ALA A 177 -11.66 -16.05 -5.76
C ALA A 177 -11.09 -15.10 -6.82
N ILE A 178 -11.84 -14.85 -7.89
CA ILE A 178 -11.53 -13.82 -8.89
C ILE A 178 -11.45 -12.45 -8.20
N GLY A 179 -12.44 -12.12 -7.37
CA GLY A 179 -12.44 -10.89 -6.58
C GLY A 179 -11.20 -10.77 -5.69
N VAL A 180 -10.83 -11.83 -4.96
CA VAL A 180 -9.61 -11.83 -4.13
C VAL A 180 -8.37 -11.59 -4.98
N ALA A 181 -8.21 -12.30 -6.11
CA ALA A 181 -7.05 -12.12 -6.99
C ALA A 181 -6.99 -10.70 -7.56
N PHE A 182 -8.12 -10.14 -8.00
CA PHE A 182 -8.18 -8.77 -8.48
C PHE A 182 -7.79 -7.76 -7.39
N SER A 183 -8.41 -7.83 -6.21
CA SER A 183 -8.10 -6.92 -5.09
C SER A 183 -6.67 -7.10 -4.59
N HIS A 184 -6.15 -8.33 -4.59
CA HIS A 184 -4.76 -8.61 -4.28
C HIS A 184 -3.81 -7.94 -5.27
N GLY A 185 -4.06 -8.06 -6.57
CA GLY A 185 -3.32 -7.32 -7.61
C GLY A 185 -3.36 -5.81 -7.42
N ALA A 186 -4.56 -5.27 -7.14
CA ALA A 186 -4.76 -3.84 -6.94
C ALA A 186 -4.03 -3.27 -5.71
N ASN A 187 -3.75 -4.08 -4.68
CA ASN A 187 -3.00 -3.63 -3.50
C ASN A 187 -1.50 -3.99 -3.59
N ASP A 188 -1.17 -5.27 -3.85
CA ASP A 188 0.21 -5.75 -3.81
C ASP A 188 1.00 -5.37 -5.07
N GLY A 189 0.36 -5.33 -6.23
CA GLY A 189 1.00 -4.82 -7.46
C GLY A 189 1.40 -3.36 -7.31
N GLN A 190 0.58 -2.56 -6.62
CA GLN A 190 0.88 -1.15 -6.39
C GLN A 190 2.06 -0.93 -5.44
N LYS A 191 2.30 -1.85 -4.49
CA LYS A 191 3.53 -1.81 -3.67
C LYS A 191 4.77 -2.01 -4.54
N GLY A 192 4.70 -2.93 -5.51
CA GLY A 192 5.76 -3.13 -6.50
C GLY A 192 5.99 -1.89 -7.36
N ILE A 193 4.92 -1.26 -7.86
CA ILE A 193 5.01 -0.01 -8.64
C ILE A 193 5.63 1.12 -7.81
N GLY A 194 5.16 1.33 -6.58
CA GLY A 194 5.71 2.37 -5.70
C GLY A 194 7.19 2.16 -5.40
N LEU A 195 7.61 0.91 -5.22
CA LEU A 195 9.00 0.55 -4.98
C LEU A 195 9.89 0.81 -6.21
N VAL A 196 9.43 0.43 -7.41
CA VAL A 196 10.18 0.69 -8.66
C VAL A 196 10.23 2.20 -8.94
N MET A 197 9.11 2.91 -8.76
CA MET A 197 9.06 4.36 -8.92
C MET A 197 10.03 5.06 -7.98
N LEU A 198 10.14 4.62 -6.73
CA LEU A 198 11.15 5.13 -5.82
C LEU A 198 12.56 4.98 -6.40
N VAL A 199 12.92 3.78 -6.83
CA VAL A 199 14.25 3.51 -7.39
C VAL A 199 14.53 4.43 -8.58
N LEU A 200 13.55 4.60 -9.47
CA LEU A 200 13.71 5.44 -10.66
C LEU A 200 13.78 6.93 -10.36
N ILE A 201 12.93 7.42 -9.44
CA ILE A 201 13.00 8.80 -8.95
C ILE A 201 14.40 9.07 -8.37
N GLY A 202 15.03 8.08 -7.77
CA GLY A 202 16.37 8.23 -7.20
C GLY A 202 17.54 8.08 -8.14
N VAL A 203 17.55 7.02 -8.93
CA VAL A 203 18.67 6.70 -9.82
C VAL A 203 18.64 7.60 -11.07
N ALA A 204 17.45 7.96 -11.55
CA ALA A 204 17.26 8.72 -12.78
C ALA A 204 16.25 9.87 -12.59
N PRO A 205 16.50 10.82 -11.67
CA PRO A 205 15.55 11.88 -11.33
C PRO A 205 15.12 12.73 -12.52
N ALA A 206 16.05 12.97 -13.46
CA ALA A 206 15.81 13.75 -14.68
C ALA A 206 14.60 13.27 -15.50
N GLY A 207 14.32 11.97 -15.51
CA GLY A 207 13.23 11.37 -16.27
C GLY A 207 11.98 10.98 -15.46
N PHE A 208 12.08 10.90 -14.12
CA PHE A 208 11.04 10.28 -13.28
C PHE A 208 10.50 11.13 -12.13
N VAL A 209 11.13 12.27 -11.83
CA VAL A 209 10.65 13.19 -10.77
C VAL A 209 9.31 13.83 -11.15
N VAL A 210 9.12 14.16 -12.42
CA VAL A 210 7.86 14.62 -13.00
C VAL A 210 7.57 13.84 -14.27
N ASN A 211 6.30 13.73 -14.66
CA ASN A 211 5.91 13.05 -15.89
C ASN A 211 6.38 13.84 -17.11
N MET A 212 7.53 13.47 -17.65
CA MET A 212 8.10 14.09 -18.87
C MET A 212 7.20 13.92 -20.10
N ASN A 213 6.28 12.96 -20.09
CA ASN A 213 5.32 12.73 -21.18
C ASN A 213 3.95 13.36 -20.87
N ALA A 214 3.85 14.25 -19.88
CA ALA A 214 2.60 14.94 -19.56
C ALA A 214 2.17 15.83 -20.72
N SER A 215 0.89 15.75 -21.07
CA SER A 215 0.28 16.63 -22.05
C SER A 215 0.20 18.07 -21.55
N SER A 216 0.15 19.04 -22.47
CA SER A 216 -0.05 20.46 -22.10
C SER A 216 -1.36 20.67 -21.33
N TYR A 217 -2.37 19.81 -21.53
CA TYR A 217 -3.59 19.77 -20.74
C TYR A 217 -3.32 19.39 -19.27
N GLU A 218 -2.55 18.34 -19.00
CA GLU A 218 -2.22 17.92 -17.63
C GLU A 218 -1.36 18.96 -16.89
N ILE A 219 -0.44 19.61 -17.61
CA ILE A 219 0.38 20.71 -17.07
C ILE A 219 -0.51 21.92 -16.75
N THR A 220 -1.44 22.27 -17.63
CA THR A 220 -2.39 23.37 -17.40
C THR A 220 -3.31 23.04 -16.22
N ARG A 221 -3.84 21.82 -16.14
CA ARG A 221 -4.66 21.36 -15.01
C ARG A 221 -3.90 21.46 -13.69
N THR A 222 -2.62 21.11 -13.69
CA THR A 222 -1.74 21.24 -12.52
C THR A 222 -1.55 22.70 -12.12
N ARG A 223 -1.31 23.60 -13.08
CA ARG A 223 -1.19 25.04 -12.86
C ARG A 223 -2.49 25.63 -12.31
N ASP A 224 -3.63 25.28 -12.89
CA ASP A 224 -4.94 25.74 -12.44
C ASP A 224 -5.26 25.25 -11.03
N ALA A 225 -4.90 24.01 -10.70
CA ALA A 225 -5.04 23.48 -9.35
C ALA A 225 -4.24 24.29 -8.32
N ILE A 226 -2.99 24.65 -8.65
CA ILE A 226 -2.13 25.49 -7.80
C ILE A 226 -2.77 26.87 -7.59
N ASN A 227 -3.25 27.52 -8.66
CA ASN A 227 -3.92 28.83 -8.58
C ASN A 227 -5.18 28.79 -7.70
N ASN A 228 -5.97 27.72 -7.83
CA ASN A 228 -7.19 27.55 -7.04
C ASN A 228 -6.90 27.25 -5.56
N VAL A 229 -5.84 26.49 -5.26
CA VAL A 229 -5.41 26.24 -3.87
C VAL A 229 -4.96 27.53 -3.20
N GLU A 230 -4.18 28.34 -3.91
CA GLU A 230 -3.77 29.67 -3.43
C GLU A 230 -4.97 30.58 -3.19
N THR A 231 -5.88 30.70 -4.16
CA THR A 231 -7.10 31.49 -4.03
C THR A 231 -7.92 31.06 -2.82
N TYR A 232 -8.05 29.75 -2.58
CA TYR A 232 -8.75 29.22 -1.41
C TYR A 232 -8.08 29.64 -0.10
N PHE A 233 -6.76 29.53 -0.02
CA PHE A 233 -5.99 29.90 1.17
C PHE A 233 -5.94 31.41 1.42
N GLU A 234 -5.96 32.24 0.37
CA GLU A 234 -6.08 33.69 0.49
C GLU A 234 -7.46 34.12 1.01
N GLN A 235 -8.52 33.42 0.60
CA GLN A 235 -9.89 33.67 1.10
C GLN A 235 -10.14 33.16 2.53
N ARG A 236 -9.27 32.27 3.02
CA ARG A 236 -9.36 31.62 4.35
C ARG A 236 -8.01 31.62 5.09
N PRO A 237 -7.43 32.80 5.36
CA PRO A 237 -6.13 32.90 6.00
C PRO A 237 -6.13 32.38 7.45
N ASP A 238 -7.30 32.36 8.09
CA ASP A 238 -7.56 31.79 9.41
C ASP A 238 -7.27 30.27 9.46
N LEU A 239 -7.64 29.52 8.41
CA LEU A 239 -7.38 28.09 8.33
C LEU A 239 -5.89 27.78 8.21
N LEU A 240 -5.15 28.55 7.42
CA LEU A 240 -3.69 28.44 7.37
C LEU A 240 -3.07 28.74 8.73
N LYS A 241 -3.51 29.81 9.40
CA LYS A 241 -3.05 30.17 10.75
C LYS A 241 -3.27 29.05 11.76
N ALA A 242 -4.43 28.39 11.70
CA ALA A 242 -4.75 27.26 12.57
C ALA A 242 -3.82 26.06 12.35
N VAL A 243 -3.35 25.82 11.12
CA VAL A 243 -2.37 24.76 10.83
C VAL A 243 -0.94 25.17 11.19
N THR A 244 -0.61 26.47 11.15
CA THR A 244 0.71 26.99 11.56
C THR A 244 0.89 27.12 13.07
N GLY A 245 -0.19 27.05 13.85
CA GLY A 245 -0.21 27.26 15.31
C GLY A 245 0.43 26.15 16.16
N VAL A 246 1.22 25.26 15.56
CA VAL A 246 2.07 24.30 16.27
C VAL A 246 3.52 24.64 15.89
N ASP A 247 4.20 25.33 16.81
CA ASP A 247 5.62 25.72 16.81
C ASP A 247 6.14 26.59 15.64
N GLN A 248 5.99 27.91 15.77
CA GLN A 248 6.98 28.84 15.21
C GLN A 248 8.30 28.66 15.99
N LEU A 249 9.20 27.80 15.50
CA LEU A 249 10.56 27.65 16.05
C LEU A 249 11.68 28.20 15.15
N ILE A 250 11.38 28.92 14.07
CA ILE A 250 12.43 29.55 13.24
C ILE A 250 12.05 31.00 12.89
N PRO A 251 12.94 31.99 13.14
CA PRO A 251 12.66 33.39 12.88
C PRO A 251 12.57 33.68 11.39
N SER A 252 11.77 34.69 11.03
CA SER A 252 11.73 35.29 9.69
C SER A 252 13.15 35.56 9.18
N PRO A 253 13.45 35.33 7.89
CA PRO A 253 14.77 35.65 7.35
C PRO A 253 15.00 37.16 7.47
N GLU A 254 16.12 37.54 8.07
CA GLU A 254 16.56 38.93 8.11
C GLU A 254 16.66 39.50 6.68
N PRO A 255 16.29 40.78 6.47
CA PRO A 255 16.37 41.42 5.16
C PRO A 255 17.84 41.53 4.73
N GLY A 256 18.30 40.59 3.91
CA GLY A 256 19.69 40.52 3.46
C GLY A 256 20.28 39.10 3.34
N ALA A 257 19.60 38.07 3.84
CA ALA A 257 20.05 36.69 3.64
C ALA A 257 19.86 36.25 2.18
N THR A 258 20.95 35.87 1.52
CA THR A 258 20.92 35.08 0.28
C THR A 258 19.97 33.90 0.46
N GLU A 259 19.10 33.68 -0.54
CA GLU A 259 18.00 32.71 -0.48
C GLU A 259 18.40 31.43 0.27
N PRO A 260 17.62 30.94 1.25
CA PRO A 260 17.93 29.71 1.94
C PRO A 260 17.94 28.58 0.90
N THR A 261 19.11 27.98 0.73
CA THR A 261 19.39 26.85 -0.18
C THR A 261 18.62 25.59 0.19
N GLU A 262 18.07 25.51 1.40
CA GLU A 262 17.16 24.46 1.86
C GLU A 262 15.73 24.98 2.02
N PHE A 263 14.83 24.52 1.14
CA PHE A 263 13.40 24.73 1.30
C PHE A 263 12.84 23.68 2.26
N HIS A 264 12.60 24.07 3.51
CA HIS A 264 11.89 23.24 4.48
C HIS A 264 10.36 23.35 4.28
N CYS A 265 9.70 22.19 4.25
CA CYS A 265 8.25 22.07 4.10
C CYS A 265 7.50 22.52 5.36
N HIS A 266 7.45 23.83 5.62
CA HIS A 266 6.71 24.39 6.75
C HIS A 266 5.37 24.99 6.29
N PRO A 267 4.24 24.74 6.99
CA PRO A 267 2.94 25.31 6.63
C PRO A 267 2.94 26.84 6.55
N ALA A 268 3.80 27.52 7.32
CA ALA A 268 3.95 28.97 7.29
C ALA A 268 4.48 29.50 5.94
N ASN A 269 5.20 28.67 5.19
CA ASN A 269 5.78 29.04 3.90
C ASN A 269 4.88 28.65 2.71
N THR A 270 3.65 28.18 2.96
CA THR A 270 2.78 27.63 1.91
C THR A 270 2.47 28.62 0.78
N ILE A 271 2.21 29.90 1.11
CA ILE A 271 1.98 30.94 0.10
C ILE A 271 3.24 31.23 -0.72
N ASN A 272 4.40 31.31 -0.08
CA ASN A 272 5.68 31.45 -0.79
C ASN A 272 5.97 30.24 -1.69
N ALA A 273 5.61 29.04 -1.24
CA ALA A 273 5.72 27.81 -2.02
C ALA A 273 4.82 27.85 -3.26
N LEU A 274 3.56 28.23 -3.10
CA LEU A 274 2.59 28.40 -4.19
C LEU A 274 3.10 29.41 -5.22
N ASN A 275 3.57 30.57 -4.79
CA ASN A 275 4.15 31.59 -5.66
C ASN A 275 5.36 31.07 -6.46
N ARG A 276 6.27 30.34 -5.81
CA ARG A 276 7.41 29.71 -6.49
C ARG A 276 6.96 28.68 -7.52
N ALA A 277 6.00 27.82 -7.19
CA ALA A 277 5.46 26.83 -8.14
C ALA A 277 4.76 27.50 -9.34
N LYS A 278 3.99 28.56 -9.11
CA LYS A 278 3.36 29.35 -10.17
C LYS A 278 4.40 29.98 -11.10
N GLY A 279 5.45 30.57 -10.52
CA GLY A 279 6.56 31.13 -11.29
C GLY A 279 7.25 30.07 -12.16
N MET A 280 7.52 28.89 -11.61
CA MET A 280 8.11 27.78 -12.36
C MET A 280 7.20 27.25 -13.46
N LEU A 281 5.89 27.25 -13.25
CA LEU A 281 4.93 26.76 -14.23
C LEU A 281 4.45 27.84 -15.19
N ALA A 282 4.89 29.09 -15.06
CA ALA A 282 4.48 30.18 -15.94
C ALA A 282 4.93 29.91 -17.38
N ASN A 283 3.98 29.86 -18.33
CA ASN A 283 4.26 29.64 -19.76
C ASN A 283 4.99 28.31 -20.10
N VAL A 284 4.95 27.33 -19.20
CA VAL A 284 5.48 25.98 -19.43
C VAL A 284 4.43 25.11 -20.13
N GLU A 285 4.77 24.60 -21.31
CA GLU A 285 3.91 23.69 -22.10
C GLU A 285 4.41 22.24 -22.07
N SER A 286 5.70 22.06 -21.71
CA SER A 286 6.36 20.79 -21.44
C SER A 286 7.36 20.98 -20.30
N TYR A 287 7.49 19.97 -19.43
CA TYR A 287 8.49 19.93 -18.37
C TYR A 287 9.94 19.91 -18.90
N ASP A 288 10.16 19.64 -20.19
CA ASP A 288 11.47 19.74 -20.84
C ASP A 288 12.11 21.11 -20.68
N LYS A 289 11.29 22.17 -20.61
CA LYS A 289 11.75 23.56 -20.42
C LYS A 289 12.34 23.82 -19.03
N LEU A 290 12.09 22.94 -18.05
CA LEU A 290 12.62 23.05 -16.69
C LEU A 290 13.91 22.25 -16.52
N SER A 291 14.87 22.76 -15.75
CA SER A 291 16.06 22.01 -15.34
C SER A 291 15.69 20.86 -14.39
N VAL A 292 16.60 19.89 -14.20
CA VAL A 292 16.37 18.74 -13.30
C VAL A 292 16.17 19.20 -11.86
N GLU A 293 16.91 20.23 -11.44
CA GLU A 293 16.80 20.87 -10.13
C GLU A 293 15.44 21.56 -9.98
N GLN A 294 14.99 22.30 -11.00
CA GLN A 294 13.67 22.94 -11.01
C GLN A 294 12.53 21.91 -10.94
N ARG A 295 12.63 20.80 -11.67
CA ARG A 295 11.65 19.69 -11.59
C ARG A 295 11.61 19.07 -10.20
N SER A 296 12.78 18.87 -9.59
CA SER A 296 12.91 18.32 -8.22
C SER A 296 12.33 19.27 -7.18
N GLN A 297 12.61 20.57 -7.31
CA GLN A 297 12.04 21.61 -6.46
C GLN A 297 10.52 21.73 -6.65
N LEU A 298 10.02 21.64 -7.88
CA LEU A 298 8.59 21.67 -8.19
C LEU A 298 7.85 20.51 -7.51
N ARG A 299 8.37 19.28 -7.63
CA ARG A 299 7.83 18.10 -6.94
C ARG A 299 7.78 18.31 -5.43
N ARG A 300 8.89 18.79 -4.83
CA ARG A 300 8.97 19.06 -3.38
C ARG A 300 7.93 20.08 -2.93
N ILE A 301 7.79 21.18 -3.67
CA ILE A 301 6.80 22.24 -3.38
C ILE A 301 5.37 21.69 -3.47
N MET A 302 5.02 20.95 -4.51
CA MET A 302 3.69 20.35 -4.66
C MET A 302 3.38 19.38 -3.50
N LEU A 303 4.35 18.57 -3.07
CA LEU A 303 4.19 17.68 -1.92
C LEU A 303 4.00 18.46 -0.61
N CYS A 304 4.72 19.58 -0.42
CA CYS A 304 4.55 20.46 0.73
C CYS A 304 3.15 21.08 0.80
N ILE A 305 2.67 21.60 -0.34
CA ILE A 305 1.33 22.19 -0.46
C ILE A 305 0.26 21.12 -0.22
N SER A 306 0.48 19.90 -0.73
CA SER A 306 -0.41 18.77 -0.48
C SER A 306 -0.50 18.42 1.00
N ASP A 307 0.62 18.37 1.73
CA ASP A 307 0.62 18.05 3.17
C ASP A 307 -0.11 19.11 3.98
N THR A 308 0.09 20.39 3.64
CA THR A 308 -0.65 21.50 4.27
C THR A 308 -2.14 21.41 3.95
N THR A 309 -2.49 21.13 2.70
CA THR A 309 -3.88 20.90 2.29
C THR A 309 -4.52 19.74 3.08
N ASP A 310 -3.81 18.63 3.28
CA ASP A 310 -4.30 17.49 4.08
C ASP A 310 -4.54 17.85 5.55
N LYS A 311 -3.71 18.73 6.13
CA LYS A 311 -3.89 19.25 7.49
C LYS A 311 -5.12 20.15 7.57
N VAL A 312 -5.29 21.07 6.61
CA VAL A 312 -6.46 21.96 6.55
C VAL A 312 -7.75 21.17 6.41
N VAL A 313 -7.80 20.16 5.54
CA VAL A 313 -8.98 19.29 5.32
C VAL A 313 -9.47 18.60 6.61
N LYS A 314 -8.60 18.41 7.60
CA LYS A 314 -8.94 17.75 8.88
C LYS A 314 -9.39 18.74 9.97
N LEU A 315 -9.34 20.04 9.73
CA LEU A 315 -9.74 21.03 10.73
C LEU A 315 -11.26 21.04 10.94
N PRO A 316 -11.74 21.21 12.20
CA PRO A 316 -13.17 21.19 12.52
C PRO A 316 -13.99 22.38 11.97
N GLY A 317 -13.38 23.29 11.19
CA GLY A 317 -14.05 24.42 10.53
C GLY A 317 -14.26 24.28 9.01
N VAL A 318 -13.82 23.18 8.40
CA VAL A 318 -13.88 23.00 6.94
C VAL A 318 -15.12 22.22 6.53
N SER A 319 -15.97 22.83 5.69
CA SER A 319 -17.21 22.23 5.19
C SER A 319 -16.96 20.96 4.37
N SER A 320 -17.94 20.07 4.27
CA SER A 320 -17.81 18.83 3.48
C SER A 320 -17.53 19.10 1.99
N ASP A 321 -18.03 20.21 1.47
CA ASP A 321 -17.82 20.61 0.07
C ASP A 321 -16.41 21.17 -0.13
N ASP A 322 -15.91 21.98 0.81
CA ASP A 322 -14.51 22.43 0.80
C ASP A 322 -13.54 21.26 0.93
N GLN A 323 -13.85 20.26 1.76
CA GLN A 323 -13.04 19.05 1.86
C GLN A 323 -12.97 18.30 0.53
N ARG A 324 -14.08 18.23 -0.23
CA ARG A 324 -14.10 17.61 -1.56
C ARG A 324 -13.34 18.43 -2.58
N LEU A 325 -13.49 19.76 -2.55
CA LEU A 325 -12.76 20.69 -3.42
C LEU A 325 -11.24 20.56 -3.19
N LEU A 326 -10.78 20.68 -1.96
CA LEU A 326 -9.36 20.58 -1.60
C LEU A 326 -8.78 19.21 -1.97
N LYS A 327 -9.52 18.13 -1.77
CA LYS A 327 -9.11 16.79 -2.22
C LYS A 327 -8.97 16.71 -3.74
N LYS A 328 -9.92 17.29 -4.49
CA LYS A 328 -9.86 17.34 -5.95
C LYS A 328 -8.68 18.17 -6.45
N LEU A 329 -8.50 19.38 -5.91
CA LEU A 329 -7.38 20.26 -6.25
C LEU A 329 -6.03 19.62 -5.94
N LYS A 330 -5.92 18.93 -4.80
CA LYS A 330 -4.75 18.11 -4.48
C LYS A 330 -4.50 17.05 -5.53
N THR A 331 -5.51 16.26 -5.92
CA THR A 331 -5.35 15.23 -6.97
C THR A 331 -4.93 15.83 -8.31
N ASP A 332 -5.53 16.96 -8.69
CA ASP A 332 -5.21 17.65 -9.94
C ASP A 332 -3.78 18.20 -9.93
N MET A 333 -3.35 18.80 -8.82
CA MET A 333 -1.98 19.31 -8.61
C MET A 333 -0.92 18.19 -8.62
N LEU A 334 -1.23 17.05 -8.01
CA LEU A 334 -0.28 15.94 -7.88
C LEU A 334 -0.22 15.06 -9.13
N SER A 335 -1.15 15.18 -10.08
CA SER A 335 -1.30 14.23 -11.18
C SER A 335 -0.08 14.07 -12.10
N THR A 336 0.78 15.08 -12.20
CA THR A 336 2.00 15.04 -13.00
C THR A 336 3.22 14.52 -12.22
N ILE A 337 3.13 14.43 -10.90
CA ILE A 337 4.22 13.92 -10.04
C ILE A 337 3.87 12.57 -9.40
N GLU A 338 2.58 12.25 -9.29
CA GLU A 338 2.02 11.00 -8.83
C GLU A 338 1.63 10.08 -10.01
N TYR A 339 2.58 9.79 -10.90
CA TYR A 339 2.36 8.97 -12.08
C TYR A 339 3.19 7.67 -12.07
N ALA A 340 2.84 6.70 -12.90
CA ALA A 340 3.69 5.55 -13.16
C ALA A 340 3.70 5.29 -14.67
N PRO A 341 4.87 5.25 -15.33
CA PRO A 341 4.98 4.85 -16.72
C PRO A 341 4.30 3.51 -16.98
N VAL A 342 3.58 3.42 -18.11
CA VAL A 342 2.80 2.23 -18.48
C VAL A 342 3.66 0.96 -18.49
N TRP A 343 4.91 1.05 -18.96
CA TRP A 343 5.82 -0.09 -18.99
C TRP A 343 6.13 -0.65 -17.59
N ILE A 344 6.18 0.20 -16.55
CA ILE A 344 6.39 -0.23 -15.16
C ILE A 344 5.16 -0.99 -14.67
N ILE A 345 3.97 -0.43 -14.91
CA ILE A 345 2.71 -1.06 -14.53
C ILE A 345 2.63 -2.45 -15.19
N MET A 346 2.96 -2.54 -16.48
CA MET A 346 2.99 -3.79 -17.22
C MET A 346 4.04 -4.77 -16.68
N ALA A 347 5.27 -4.31 -16.41
CA ALA A 347 6.34 -5.16 -15.88
C ALA A 347 5.99 -5.73 -14.51
N VAL A 348 5.45 -4.92 -13.60
CA VAL A 348 5.03 -5.36 -12.26
C VAL A 348 3.82 -6.29 -12.35
N ALA A 349 2.85 -6.00 -13.22
CA ALA A 349 1.68 -6.85 -13.43
C ALA A 349 2.09 -8.24 -13.95
N LEU A 350 3.01 -8.30 -14.92
CA LEU A 350 3.55 -9.55 -15.44
C LEU A 350 4.36 -10.31 -14.38
N ALA A 351 5.24 -9.62 -13.65
CA ALA A 351 6.04 -10.23 -12.58
C ALA A 351 5.14 -10.83 -11.48
N LEU A 352 4.09 -10.12 -11.07
CA LEU A 352 3.11 -10.61 -10.08
C LEU A 352 2.33 -11.82 -10.62
N GLY A 353 1.88 -11.77 -11.88
CA GLY A 353 1.19 -12.87 -12.54
C GLY A 353 2.06 -14.13 -12.64
N ILE A 354 3.28 -13.99 -13.15
CA ILE A 354 4.25 -15.09 -13.27
C ILE A 354 4.64 -15.64 -11.90
N GLY A 355 4.93 -14.76 -10.93
CA GLY A 355 5.23 -15.14 -9.56
C GLY A 355 4.09 -15.94 -8.91
N THR A 356 2.83 -15.57 -9.18
CA THR A 356 1.65 -16.34 -8.76
C THR A 356 1.66 -17.74 -9.37
N MET A 357 2.01 -17.88 -10.64
CA MET A 357 2.03 -19.18 -11.33
C MET A 357 3.11 -20.14 -10.82
N ILE A 358 4.29 -19.62 -10.48
CA ILE A 358 5.44 -20.41 -10.03
C ILE A 358 5.37 -20.66 -8.51
N GLY A 359 5.05 -19.63 -7.72
CA GLY A 359 5.25 -19.62 -6.27
C GLY A 359 4.07 -20.07 -5.40
N TRP A 360 2.90 -20.36 -5.98
CA TRP A 360 1.67 -20.53 -5.19
C TRP A 360 1.67 -21.69 -4.18
N ARG A 361 2.37 -22.80 -4.47
CA ARG A 361 2.18 -24.09 -3.77
C ARG A 361 2.43 -24.02 -2.26
N ARG A 362 3.52 -23.38 -1.82
CA ARG A 362 3.97 -23.40 -0.42
C ARG A 362 3.00 -22.64 0.50
N VAL A 363 2.63 -21.42 0.13
CA VAL A 363 1.75 -20.57 0.96
C VAL A 363 0.29 -21.04 0.87
N ALA A 364 -0.17 -21.43 -0.32
CA ALA A 364 -1.54 -21.91 -0.49
C ALA A 364 -1.84 -23.18 0.31
N THR A 365 -0.87 -24.10 0.43
CA THR A 365 -1.02 -25.31 1.25
C THR A 365 -1.11 -24.99 2.73
N THR A 366 -0.30 -24.07 3.24
CA THR A 366 -0.39 -23.63 4.63
C THR A 366 -1.75 -22.99 4.94
N ILE A 367 -2.24 -22.07 4.09
CA ILE A 367 -3.52 -21.38 4.32
C ILE A 367 -4.71 -22.33 4.13
N GLY A 368 -4.67 -23.19 3.12
CA GLY A 368 -5.79 -24.04 2.72
C GLY A 368 -5.97 -25.29 3.58
N GLU A 369 -4.90 -25.86 4.11
CA GLU A 369 -4.94 -27.16 4.79
C GLU A 369 -4.51 -27.09 6.26
N LYS A 370 -3.63 -26.14 6.65
CA LYS A 370 -3.00 -26.15 7.98
C LYS A 370 -3.60 -25.19 9.01
N ILE A 371 -4.54 -24.31 8.62
CA ILE A 371 -5.14 -23.35 9.57
C ILE A 371 -6.24 -24.01 10.43
N GLY A 372 -7.10 -24.81 9.82
CA GLY A 372 -8.20 -25.51 10.51
C GLY A 372 -7.83 -26.93 10.92
N LYS A 373 -8.45 -27.46 11.99
CA LYS A 373 -8.31 -28.89 12.37
C LYS A 373 -9.06 -29.83 11.43
N LYS A 374 -10.06 -29.30 10.70
CA LYS A 374 -10.85 -30.01 9.68
C LYS A 374 -10.67 -29.33 8.33
N GLY A 375 -10.95 -30.08 7.25
CA GLY A 375 -10.98 -29.52 5.90
C GLY A 375 -11.99 -28.38 5.80
N MET A 376 -11.68 -27.38 4.97
CA MET A 376 -12.51 -26.18 4.80
C MET A 376 -13.84 -26.50 4.09
N THR A 377 -14.95 -26.00 4.64
CA THR A 377 -16.27 -26.12 4.02
C THR A 377 -16.44 -25.11 2.88
N TYR A 378 -17.44 -25.33 2.02
CA TYR A 378 -17.72 -24.39 0.93
C TYR A 378 -18.16 -23.01 1.44
N ALA A 379 -18.94 -22.97 2.52
CA ALA A 379 -19.36 -21.73 3.18
C ALA A 379 -18.16 -20.94 3.70
N GLN A 380 -17.23 -21.62 4.39
CA GLN A 380 -16.02 -21.01 4.94
C GLN A 380 -15.13 -20.45 3.82
N GLY A 381 -14.88 -21.24 2.77
CA GLY A 381 -14.08 -20.80 1.64
C GLY A 381 -14.66 -19.58 0.93
N MET A 382 -15.98 -19.55 0.71
CA MET A 382 -16.67 -18.41 0.09
C MET A 382 -16.65 -17.18 1.00
N SER A 383 -16.97 -17.34 2.27
CA SER A 383 -17.07 -16.23 3.23
C SER A 383 -15.70 -15.57 3.46
N ALA A 384 -14.65 -16.38 3.60
CA ALA A 384 -13.29 -15.88 3.74
C ALA A 384 -12.81 -15.15 2.48
N GLN A 385 -13.10 -15.70 1.28
CA GLN A 385 -12.73 -15.05 0.02
C GLN A 385 -13.49 -13.75 -0.20
N MET A 386 -14.80 -13.70 0.03
CA MET A 386 -15.59 -12.49 -0.16
C MET A 386 -15.16 -11.39 0.81
N THR A 387 -14.92 -11.74 2.08
CA THR A 387 -14.41 -10.78 3.07
C THR A 387 -13.05 -10.23 2.68
N ALA A 388 -12.13 -11.10 2.23
CA ALA A 388 -10.82 -10.66 1.77
C ALA A 388 -10.90 -9.77 0.53
N ALA A 389 -11.69 -10.14 -0.47
CA ALA A 389 -11.89 -9.35 -1.69
C ALA A 389 -12.42 -7.94 -1.37
N VAL A 390 -13.49 -7.84 -0.58
CA VAL A 390 -14.09 -6.56 -0.22
C VAL A 390 -13.14 -5.72 0.64
N SER A 391 -12.54 -6.30 1.68
CA SER A 391 -11.69 -5.56 2.61
C SER A 391 -10.41 -5.06 1.93
N ILE A 392 -9.76 -5.90 1.12
CA ILE A 392 -8.57 -5.51 0.36
C ILE A 392 -8.95 -4.50 -0.74
N GLY A 393 -10.08 -4.69 -1.41
CA GLY A 393 -10.57 -3.77 -2.43
C GLY A 393 -10.86 -2.37 -1.88
N LEU A 394 -11.53 -2.29 -0.73
CA LEU A 394 -11.77 -1.02 -0.03
C LEU A 394 -10.45 -0.36 0.40
N ALA A 395 -9.53 -1.12 0.98
CA ALA A 395 -8.21 -0.62 1.34
C ALA A 395 -7.47 -0.05 0.11
N SER A 396 -7.48 -0.78 -1.01
CA SER A 396 -6.90 -0.35 -2.28
C SER A 396 -7.52 0.95 -2.79
N TYR A 397 -8.85 1.04 -2.77
CA TYR A 397 -9.59 2.24 -3.19
C TYR A 397 -9.25 3.46 -2.34
N THR A 398 -9.07 3.27 -1.03
CA THR A 398 -8.64 4.32 -0.10
C THR A 398 -7.14 4.63 -0.15
N GLY A 399 -6.37 3.90 -0.96
CA GLY A 399 -4.91 4.04 -1.03
C GLY A 399 -4.15 3.50 0.18
N MET A 400 -4.79 2.73 1.06
CA MET A 400 -4.15 2.18 2.25
C MET A 400 -3.36 0.90 1.91
N PRO A 401 -2.03 0.86 2.17
CA PRO A 401 -1.26 -0.36 2.02
C PRO A 401 -1.62 -1.32 3.17
N VAL A 402 -2.30 -2.42 2.85
CA VAL A 402 -2.73 -3.42 3.85
C VAL A 402 -2.01 -4.74 3.68
N SER A 403 -2.07 -5.61 4.69
CA SER A 403 -1.52 -6.96 4.60
C SER A 403 -2.57 -7.93 4.04
N THR A 404 -2.55 -8.14 2.72
CA THR A 404 -3.45 -9.07 2.01
C THR A 404 -3.39 -10.48 2.62
N THR A 405 -2.20 -10.97 2.96
CA THR A 405 -1.97 -12.24 3.65
C THR A 405 -2.62 -12.30 5.03
N HIS A 406 -2.55 -11.22 5.82
CA HIS A 406 -3.16 -11.18 7.15
C HIS A 406 -4.68 -11.16 7.04
N VAL A 407 -5.24 -10.35 6.14
CA VAL A 407 -6.69 -10.28 5.89
C VAL A 407 -7.22 -11.65 5.47
N LEU A 408 -6.57 -12.32 4.52
CA LEU A 408 -7.02 -13.63 4.05
C LEU A 408 -6.90 -14.70 5.15
N SER A 409 -5.75 -14.78 5.83
CA SER A 409 -5.49 -15.80 6.86
C SER A 409 -6.41 -15.63 8.07
N SER A 410 -6.63 -14.38 8.50
CA SER A 410 -7.56 -14.05 9.59
C SER A 410 -9.02 -14.30 9.20
N SER A 411 -9.39 -14.01 7.95
CA SER A 411 -10.73 -14.35 7.42
C SER A 411 -10.97 -15.85 7.47
N VAL A 412 -10.01 -16.66 7.02
CA VAL A 412 -10.08 -18.13 7.13
C VAL A 412 -10.20 -18.55 8.60
N ALA A 413 -9.35 -18.02 9.48
CA ALA A 413 -9.40 -18.33 10.91
C ALA A 413 -10.75 -17.98 11.55
N GLY A 414 -11.30 -16.80 11.26
CA GLY A 414 -12.61 -16.36 11.74
C GLY A 414 -13.74 -17.31 11.31
N THR A 415 -13.75 -17.74 10.05
CA THR A 415 -14.73 -18.73 9.58
C THR A 415 -14.57 -20.08 10.28
N MET A 416 -13.35 -20.49 10.63
CA MET A 416 -13.07 -21.76 11.31
C MET A 416 -13.50 -21.75 12.79
N VAL A 417 -13.34 -20.61 13.47
CA VAL A 417 -13.77 -20.40 14.86
C VAL A 417 -15.29 -20.48 14.95
N VAL A 418 -16.00 -19.71 14.13
CA VAL A 418 -17.47 -19.63 14.19
C VAL A 418 -18.15 -20.91 13.69
N ASP A 419 -17.56 -21.60 12.70
CA ASP A 419 -18.12 -22.86 12.20
C ASP A 419 -17.86 -24.06 13.15
N GLY A 420 -17.06 -23.88 14.22
CA GLY A 420 -16.74 -24.95 15.17
C GLY A 420 -15.76 -26.01 14.63
N GLY A 421 -15.05 -25.69 13.53
CA GLY A 421 -14.01 -26.55 12.95
C GLY A 421 -12.74 -26.59 13.80
N GLY A 422 -12.54 -25.58 14.66
CA GLY A 422 -11.38 -25.44 15.54
C GLY A 422 -10.09 -25.07 14.79
N LEU A 423 -9.23 -24.31 15.45
CA LEU A 423 -7.95 -23.86 14.89
C LEU A 423 -6.81 -24.82 15.26
N GLN A 424 -5.88 -25.04 14.32
CA GLN A 424 -4.65 -25.76 14.61
C GLN A 424 -3.69 -24.85 15.38
N ARG A 425 -3.63 -25.01 16.71
CA ARG A 425 -2.86 -24.12 17.61
C ARG A 425 -1.41 -23.94 17.17
N LYS A 426 -0.70 -25.02 16.81
CA LYS A 426 0.71 -24.94 16.35
C LYS A 426 0.86 -24.05 15.13
N THR A 427 0.07 -24.27 14.08
CA THR A 427 0.14 -23.48 12.84
C THR A 427 -0.21 -22.02 13.10
N VAL A 428 -1.31 -21.76 13.85
CA VAL A 428 -1.73 -20.38 14.15
C VAL A 428 -0.65 -19.66 14.96
N THR A 429 -0.06 -20.30 15.97
CA THR A 429 1.05 -19.71 16.71
C THR A 429 2.24 -19.43 15.81
N SER A 430 2.65 -20.35 14.94
CA SER A 430 3.74 -20.11 13.98
C SER A 430 3.46 -18.93 13.03
N ILE A 431 2.21 -18.80 12.56
CA ILE A 431 1.78 -17.68 11.71
C ILE A 431 1.85 -16.36 12.49
N LEU A 432 1.29 -16.31 13.70
CA LEU A 432 1.30 -15.10 14.54
C LEU A 432 2.73 -14.69 14.92
N MET A 433 3.59 -15.64 15.26
CA MET A 433 5.00 -15.36 15.52
C MET A 433 5.68 -14.80 14.28
N ALA A 434 5.44 -15.36 13.09
CA ALA A 434 5.98 -14.82 11.84
C ALA A 434 5.50 -13.38 11.59
N TRP A 435 4.24 -13.05 11.92
CA TRP A 435 3.70 -11.70 11.75
C TRP A 435 4.37 -10.69 12.69
N VAL A 436 4.52 -11.05 13.96
CA VAL A 436 5.18 -10.20 14.96
C VAL A 436 6.68 -10.03 14.65
N PHE A 437 7.37 -11.10 14.26
CA PHE A 437 8.81 -11.04 13.96
C PHE A 437 9.15 -10.39 12.63
N THR A 438 8.23 -10.33 11.67
CA THR A 438 8.52 -9.77 10.34
C THR A 438 8.97 -8.31 10.41
N LEU A 439 8.32 -7.48 11.25
CA LEU A 439 8.67 -6.07 11.34
C LEU A 439 10.05 -5.84 12.00
N PRO A 440 10.35 -6.35 13.21
CA PRO A 440 11.67 -6.22 13.82
C PRO A 440 12.79 -6.80 12.95
N ALA A 441 12.56 -7.96 12.33
CA ALA A 441 13.55 -8.58 11.48
C ALA A 441 13.84 -7.75 10.23
N ALA A 442 12.83 -7.16 9.59
CA ALA A 442 13.02 -6.28 8.44
C ALA A 442 13.74 -4.97 8.82
N ILE A 443 13.41 -4.38 9.98
CA ILE A 443 14.11 -3.20 10.52
C ILE A 443 15.60 -3.50 10.72
N ILE A 444 15.91 -4.58 11.45
CA ILE A 444 17.28 -4.96 11.73
C ILE A 444 18.03 -5.31 10.44
N LEU A 445 17.43 -6.11 9.56
CA LEU A 445 18.07 -6.56 8.33
C LEU A 445 18.40 -5.39 7.41
N SER A 446 17.45 -4.48 7.17
CA SER A 446 17.68 -3.30 6.33
C SER A 446 18.69 -2.33 6.96
N GLY A 447 18.59 -2.11 8.28
CA GLY A 447 19.51 -1.24 9.00
C GLY A 447 20.96 -1.77 9.01
N VAL A 448 21.14 -3.08 9.20
CA VAL A 448 22.45 -3.74 9.14
C VAL A 448 23.02 -3.73 7.72
N LEU A 449 22.22 -4.06 6.71
CA LEU A 449 22.66 -4.00 5.32
C LEU A 449 23.10 -2.59 4.94
N TYR A 450 22.33 -1.57 5.34
CA TYR A 450 22.69 -0.18 5.08
C TYR A 450 23.97 0.23 5.82
N TRP A 451 24.08 -0.10 7.11
CA TRP A 451 25.30 0.16 7.88
C TRP A 451 26.55 -0.49 7.26
N LEU A 452 26.42 -1.74 6.77
CA LEU A 452 27.50 -2.44 6.07
C LEU A 452 27.85 -1.76 4.74
N SER A 453 26.86 -1.40 3.93
CA SER A 453 27.09 -0.69 2.67
C SER A 453 27.85 0.61 2.88
N LEU A 454 27.55 1.33 3.95
CA LEU A 454 28.24 2.58 4.32
C LEU A 454 29.65 2.41 4.88
N LYS A 455 30.04 1.18 5.26
CA LYS A 455 31.44 0.87 5.60
C LYS A 455 32.27 0.53 4.38
N ILE A 456 31.62 0.14 3.28
CA ILE A 456 32.26 -0.29 2.04
C ILE A 456 32.49 0.90 1.10
N ILE A 457 31.54 1.83 1.07
CA ILE A 457 31.60 3.11 0.35
C ILE A 457 32.29 4.12 1.26
#